data_AF-A0A7X7ATB2-F1
#
_entry.id   AF-A0A7X7ATB2-F1
#
_cell.length_a   1.000
_cell.length_b   1.000
_cell.length_c   1.000
_cell.angle_alpha   90.00
_cell.angle_beta   90.00
_cell.angle_gamma   90.00
#
_symmetry.space_group_name_H-M   'P 1'
#
loop_
_entity.id
_entity.type
_entity.pdbx_description
1 polymer ?
#
loop_
_entity_poly.entity_id
_entity_poly.type
_entity_poly.pdbx_seq_one_letter_code
_entity_poly.pdbx_strand_id
1 'polypeptide(L)'
;MNDTICSIATLVGESSINIIRVSGDKSIEIVNKIFSKNLNLKATNTITYGFIIDKHEKIDEVLVSVFRAPKTFTTEDVVEINTHGGKASVARILELLLNNGARQSEPGEFLKRAFLNGRIDLIEAESVSDMISSKTESARKMSMKGITQELSIKIKDLRTSLLSLIANVEVNIDYPEYEDAVVVTKELILEKLKDINNEIKKLVDSSSSGKIIKNGLNVTIVGKPNVGKSSILNKIINEEKAIVTDIKGTTRDVVEGSILLNGIE
;
A
#
# COMPACT_ATOMS: atom_id res chain seq x y z
N MET A 1 4.63 -0.84 -19.57
CA MET A 1 3.45 -0.47 -18.75
C MET A 1 2.72 0.64 -19.49
N ASN A 2 2.31 0.40 -20.74
CA ASN A 2 1.84 1.49 -21.63
C ASN A 2 0.32 1.52 -21.77
N ASP A 3 -0.39 0.71 -20.98
CA ASP A 3 -1.82 0.70 -20.90
C ASP A 3 -2.32 1.61 -19.78
N THR A 4 -3.50 2.17 -19.97
CA THR A 4 -4.18 2.96 -18.93
C THR A 4 -5.12 2.03 -18.16
N ILE A 5 -5.00 2.03 -16.84
CA ILE A 5 -5.81 1.18 -15.96
C ILE A 5 -6.91 1.96 -15.27
N CYS A 6 -8.00 1.28 -14.93
CA CYS A 6 -9.05 1.81 -14.08
C CYS A 6 -9.53 0.80 -13.04
N SER A 7 -9.96 1.29 -11.88
CA SER A 7 -10.67 0.50 -10.87
C SER A 7 -11.47 1.38 -9.93
N ILE A 8 -12.38 0.75 -9.18
CA ILE A 8 -13.02 1.38 -8.03
C ILE A 8 -11.98 1.42 -6.89
N ALA A 9 -11.74 2.61 -6.33
CA ALA A 9 -10.77 2.85 -5.26
C ALA A 9 -11.41 2.87 -3.86
N THR A 10 -12.74 2.90 -3.78
CA THR A 10 -13.53 2.80 -2.55
C THR A 10 -14.14 1.40 -2.38
N LEU A 11 -14.64 1.10 -1.17
CA LEU A 11 -15.45 -0.09 -0.93
C LEU A 11 -16.72 -0.05 -1.78
N VAL A 12 -17.01 -1.14 -2.48
CA VAL A 12 -18.21 -1.26 -3.33
C VAL A 12 -19.41 -1.59 -2.47
N GLY A 13 -20.33 -0.64 -2.32
CA GLY A 13 -21.54 -0.78 -1.52
C GLY A 13 -22.41 0.47 -1.66
N GLU A 14 -23.55 0.49 -0.99
CA GLU A 14 -24.35 1.71 -0.87
C GLU A 14 -23.58 2.72 -0.01
N SER A 15 -23.15 3.80 -0.64
CA SER A 15 -22.40 4.88 -0.02
C SER A 15 -22.81 6.22 -0.64
N SER A 16 -22.51 7.33 0.04
CA SER A 16 -22.74 8.65 -0.54
C SER A 16 -21.83 8.92 -1.74
N ILE A 17 -20.59 8.40 -1.71
CA ILE A 17 -19.56 8.65 -2.72
C ILE A 17 -18.78 7.37 -2.99
N ASN A 18 -18.53 7.11 -4.27
CA ASN A 18 -17.51 6.18 -4.72
C ASN A 18 -16.46 6.89 -5.58
N ILE A 19 -15.23 6.36 -5.56
CA ILE A 19 -14.13 6.90 -6.37
C ILE A 19 -13.74 5.84 -7.40
N ILE A 20 -13.77 6.21 -8.68
CA ILE A 20 -13.17 5.44 -9.75
C ILE A 20 -11.86 6.12 -10.13
N ARG A 21 -10.75 5.40 -9.99
CA ARG A 21 -9.41 5.89 -10.32
C ARG A 21 -8.98 5.37 -11.68
N VAL A 22 -8.43 6.25 -12.51
CA VAL A 22 -7.87 5.95 -13.82
C VAL A 22 -6.42 6.43 -13.85
N SER A 23 -5.49 5.61 -14.33
CA SER A 23 -4.05 5.91 -14.30
C SER A 23 -3.33 5.40 -15.54
N GLY A 24 -2.47 6.25 -16.13
CA GLY A 24 -1.70 5.98 -17.33
C GLY A 24 -1.76 7.15 -18.32
N ASP A 25 -0.97 7.06 -19.40
CA ASP A 25 -0.76 8.15 -20.37
C ASP A 25 -2.04 8.65 -21.07
N LYS A 26 -3.08 7.79 -21.15
CA LYS A 26 -4.37 8.12 -21.77
C LYS A 26 -5.47 8.37 -20.75
N SER A 27 -5.17 8.45 -19.46
CA SER A 27 -6.17 8.62 -18.39
C SER A 27 -7.05 9.85 -18.61
N ILE A 28 -6.45 11.00 -18.90
CA ILE A 28 -7.18 12.25 -19.18
C ILE A 28 -7.99 12.11 -20.47
N GLU A 29 -7.40 11.58 -21.54
CA GLU A 29 -8.08 11.40 -22.84
C GLU A 29 -9.33 10.51 -22.71
N ILE A 30 -9.20 9.38 -22.01
CA ILE A 30 -10.27 8.39 -21.81
C ILE A 30 -11.42 9.01 -21.02
N VAL A 31 -11.13 9.66 -19.88
CA VAL A 31 -12.19 10.28 -19.08
C VAL A 31 -12.82 11.46 -19.82
N ASN A 32 -12.04 12.20 -20.61
CA ASN A 32 -12.53 13.34 -21.39
C ASN A 32 -13.53 12.94 -22.49
N LYS A 33 -13.50 11.68 -22.99
CA LYS A 33 -14.49 11.17 -23.96
C LYS A 33 -15.89 11.00 -23.38
N ILE A 34 -15.98 10.75 -22.07
CA ILE A 34 -17.24 10.44 -21.37
C ILE A 34 -17.66 11.54 -20.41
N PHE A 35 -16.88 12.60 -20.26
CA PHE A 35 -17.17 13.68 -19.32
C PHE A 35 -17.67 14.94 -20.03
N SER A 36 -18.63 15.63 -19.43
CA SER A 36 -19.32 16.78 -20.04
C SER A 36 -18.47 18.04 -20.21
N LYS A 37 -17.23 18.07 -19.69
CA LYS A 37 -16.33 19.23 -19.77
C LYS A 37 -14.94 18.80 -20.23
N ASN A 38 -14.23 19.72 -20.88
CA ASN A 38 -12.88 19.46 -21.35
C ASN A 38 -11.85 19.46 -20.20
N LEU A 39 -11.22 18.32 -19.96
CA LEU A 39 -10.18 18.10 -18.94
C LEU A 39 -8.77 18.43 -19.46
N ASN A 40 -8.54 18.43 -20.78
CA ASN A 40 -7.20 18.65 -21.36
C ASN A 40 -6.62 20.02 -21.00
N LEU A 41 -7.48 21.03 -20.82
CA LEU A 41 -7.08 22.39 -20.45
C LEU A 41 -7.06 22.63 -18.92
N LYS A 42 -7.42 21.62 -18.12
CA LYS A 42 -7.43 21.75 -16.66
C LYS A 42 -6.02 21.58 -16.10
N ALA A 43 -5.69 22.44 -15.14
CA ALA A 43 -4.45 22.34 -14.38
C ALA A 43 -4.46 21.10 -13.49
N THR A 44 -3.27 20.59 -13.16
CA THR A 44 -3.13 19.51 -12.18
C THR A 44 -3.65 19.94 -10.80
N ASN A 45 -4.08 18.98 -9.98
CA ASN A 45 -4.61 19.18 -8.64
C ASN A 45 -5.86 20.09 -8.61
N THR A 46 -6.67 20.02 -9.66
CA THR A 46 -7.95 20.74 -9.74
C THR A 46 -9.12 19.78 -9.77
N ILE A 47 -10.27 20.24 -9.26
CA ILE A 47 -11.53 19.52 -9.28
C ILE A 47 -12.47 20.22 -10.25
N THR A 48 -13.10 19.45 -11.14
CA THR A 48 -14.08 19.93 -12.09
C THR A 48 -15.41 19.21 -11.90
N TYR A 49 -16.44 19.97 -11.58
CA TYR A 49 -17.83 19.49 -11.55
C TYR A 49 -18.39 19.27 -12.96
N GLY A 50 -19.16 18.21 -13.19
CA GLY A 50 -19.86 17.96 -14.46
C GLY A 50 -20.66 16.66 -14.44
N PHE A 51 -20.94 16.12 -15.62
CA PHE A 51 -21.69 14.86 -15.79
C PHE A 51 -20.87 13.83 -16.55
N ILE A 52 -20.99 12.56 -16.18
CA ILE A 52 -20.63 11.46 -17.07
C ILE A 52 -21.77 11.26 -18.06
N ILE A 53 -21.45 11.20 -19.34
CA ILE A 53 -22.40 11.12 -20.45
C ILE A 53 -22.05 9.91 -21.30
N ASP A 54 -23.07 9.10 -21.59
CA ASP A 54 -23.00 8.09 -22.64
C ASP A 54 -23.93 8.49 -23.78
N LYS A 55 -23.36 8.86 -24.93
CA LYS A 55 -24.07 9.41 -26.10
C LYS A 55 -24.90 10.67 -25.74
N HIS A 56 -26.15 10.49 -25.35
CA HIS A 56 -27.08 11.56 -24.99
C HIS A 56 -27.66 11.41 -23.58
N GLU A 57 -27.32 10.34 -22.87
CA GLU A 57 -27.81 10.05 -21.53
C GLU A 57 -26.80 10.52 -20.48
N LYS A 58 -27.29 11.25 -19.47
CA LYS A 58 -26.49 11.58 -18.28
C LYS A 58 -26.51 10.38 -17.34
N ILE A 59 -25.36 9.75 -17.15
CA ILE A 59 -25.20 8.58 -16.28
C ILE A 59 -25.11 9.01 -14.82
N ASP A 60 -24.29 10.02 -14.53
CA ASP A 60 -24.11 10.51 -13.17
C ASP A 60 -23.62 11.97 -13.17
N GLU A 61 -23.90 12.67 -12.07
CA GLU A 61 -23.36 13.97 -11.72
C GLU A 61 -22.13 13.77 -10.83
N VAL A 62 -20.96 14.24 -11.26
CA VAL A 62 -19.68 13.85 -10.68
C VAL A 62 -18.74 15.04 -10.44
N LEU A 63 -17.77 14.83 -9.55
CA LEU A 63 -16.58 15.66 -9.44
C LEU A 63 -15.39 14.89 -10.02
N VAL A 64 -14.67 15.49 -10.96
CA VAL A 64 -13.47 14.89 -11.57
C VAL A 64 -12.23 15.63 -11.13
N SER A 65 -11.30 14.93 -10.49
CA SER A 65 -9.98 15.42 -10.10
C SER A 65 -8.95 15.03 -11.15
N VAL A 66 -8.12 15.99 -11.59
CA VAL A 66 -7.04 15.74 -12.56
C VAL A 66 -5.69 15.90 -11.88
N PHE A 67 -4.84 14.88 -11.96
CA PHE A 67 -3.45 14.89 -11.48
C PHE A 67 -2.53 14.56 -12.65
N ARG A 68 -1.59 15.45 -12.96
CA ARG A 68 -0.65 15.24 -14.06
C ARG A 68 0.69 14.71 -13.57
N ALA A 69 1.29 13.82 -14.35
CA ALA A 69 2.62 13.31 -14.13
C ALA A 69 3.65 14.46 -13.97
N PRO A 70 4.75 14.24 -13.23
CA PRO A 70 5.09 13.03 -12.46
C PRO A 70 4.58 13.06 -11.01
N LYS A 71 3.92 14.15 -10.57
CA LYS A 71 3.56 14.38 -9.16
C LYS A 71 2.23 13.73 -8.78
N THR A 72 2.09 12.43 -9.07
CA THR A 72 0.85 11.64 -8.85
C THR A 72 1.16 10.33 -8.15
N PHE A 73 0.14 9.63 -7.64
CA PHE A 73 0.31 8.37 -6.89
C PHE A 73 1.13 7.33 -7.66
N THR A 74 0.87 7.15 -8.95
CA THR A 74 1.62 6.20 -9.79
C THR A 74 2.73 6.85 -10.59
N THR A 75 2.97 8.15 -10.44
CA THR A 75 3.79 9.03 -11.30
C THR A 75 3.33 9.18 -12.75
N GLU A 76 2.21 8.57 -13.13
CA GLU A 76 1.58 8.76 -14.44
C GLU A 76 0.50 9.84 -14.36
N ASP A 77 -0.13 10.21 -15.47
CA ASP A 77 -1.38 10.96 -15.39
C ASP A 77 -2.44 10.12 -14.65
N VAL A 78 -3.14 10.75 -13.70
CA VAL A 78 -4.18 10.12 -12.88
C VAL A 78 -5.43 10.98 -12.89
N VAL A 79 -6.58 10.35 -13.09
CA VAL A 79 -7.88 10.99 -12.97
C VAL A 79 -8.71 10.22 -11.94
N GLU A 80 -9.35 10.95 -11.04
CA GLU A 80 -10.30 10.39 -10.07
C GLU A 80 -11.69 10.92 -10.35
N ILE A 81 -12.66 10.03 -10.50
CA ILE A 81 -14.07 10.35 -10.73
C ILE A 81 -14.81 10.04 -9.43
N ASN A 82 -15.29 11.08 -8.76
CA ASN A 82 -16.12 10.96 -7.57
C ASN A 82 -17.58 10.89 -8.01
N THR A 83 -18.17 9.71 -7.88
CA THR A 83 -19.53 9.38 -8.32
C THR A 83 -20.44 9.23 -7.10
N HIS A 84 -21.75 9.20 -7.32
CA HIS A 84 -22.66 8.68 -6.30
C HIS A 84 -22.36 7.18 -6.07
N GLY A 85 -22.57 6.69 -4.84
CA GLY A 85 -22.20 5.33 -4.46
C GLY A 85 -23.16 4.23 -4.95
N GLY A 86 -24.08 4.53 -5.86
CA GLY A 86 -25.00 3.55 -6.42
C GLY A 86 -24.28 2.53 -7.30
N LYS A 87 -24.47 1.23 -7.04
CA LYS A 87 -23.83 0.12 -7.78
C LYS A 87 -24.04 0.22 -9.30
N ALA A 88 -25.24 0.61 -9.73
CA ALA A 88 -25.58 0.74 -11.15
C ALA A 88 -24.79 1.85 -11.85
N SER A 89 -24.69 3.04 -11.22
CA SER A 89 -23.91 4.17 -11.75
C SER A 89 -22.43 3.79 -11.89
N VAL A 90 -21.83 3.26 -10.81
CA VAL A 90 -20.41 2.88 -10.79
C VAL A 90 -20.10 1.81 -11.84
N ALA A 91 -20.94 0.77 -11.95
CA ALA A 91 -20.76 -0.28 -12.95
C ALA A 91 -20.83 0.28 -14.38
N ARG A 92 -21.78 1.18 -14.64
CA ARG A 92 -21.91 1.82 -15.96
C ARG A 92 -20.71 2.70 -16.30
N ILE A 93 -20.22 3.50 -15.36
CA ILE A 93 -19.04 4.35 -15.59
C ILE A 93 -17.80 3.49 -15.82
N LEU A 94 -17.62 2.40 -15.06
CA LEU A 94 -16.51 1.48 -15.28
C LEU A 94 -16.57 0.84 -16.67
N GLU A 95 -17.73 0.37 -17.11
CA GLU A 95 -17.94 -0.16 -18.46
C GLU A 95 -17.58 0.87 -19.54
N LEU A 96 -17.99 2.13 -19.38
CA LEU A 96 -17.64 3.20 -20.30
C LEU A 96 -16.13 3.44 -20.37
N LEU A 97 -15.43 3.41 -19.24
CA LEU A 97 -13.97 3.54 -19.22
C LEU A 97 -13.28 2.38 -19.96
N LEU A 98 -13.73 1.15 -19.73
CA LEU A 98 -13.21 -0.04 -20.41
C LEU A 98 -13.43 0.04 -21.92
N ASN A 99 -14.65 0.39 -22.35
CA ASN A 99 -14.99 0.55 -23.77
C ASN A 99 -14.21 1.68 -24.45
N ASN A 100 -13.74 2.69 -23.70
CA ASN A 100 -12.95 3.81 -24.22
C ASN A 100 -11.43 3.57 -24.18
N GLY A 101 -10.98 2.37 -23.80
CA GLY A 101 -9.58 1.94 -23.90
C GLY A 101 -8.83 1.85 -22.57
N ALA A 102 -9.50 1.98 -21.42
CA ALA A 102 -8.91 1.59 -20.15
C ALA A 102 -8.96 0.07 -19.97
N ARG A 103 -8.02 -0.50 -19.23
CA ARG A 103 -8.07 -1.89 -18.76
C ARG A 103 -8.42 -1.92 -17.28
N GLN A 104 -9.13 -2.94 -16.81
CA GLN A 104 -9.31 -3.15 -15.38
C GLN A 104 -7.95 -3.46 -14.71
N SER A 105 -7.64 -2.78 -13.61
CA SER A 105 -6.38 -2.99 -12.89
C SER A 105 -6.32 -4.35 -12.20
N GLU A 106 -5.13 -4.94 -12.10
CA GLU A 106 -4.86 -6.08 -11.23
C GLU A 106 -4.82 -5.68 -9.74
N PRO A 107 -4.97 -6.62 -8.79
CA PRO A 107 -4.78 -6.35 -7.37
C PRO A 107 -3.42 -5.71 -7.09
N GLY A 108 -3.43 -4.56 -6.43
CA GLY A 108 -2.20 -3.81 -6.08
C GLY A 108 -1.51 -3.13 -7.26
N GLU A 109 -2.09 -3.11 -8.47
CA GLU A 109 -1.39 -2.61 -9.66
C GLU A 109 -1.01 -1.12 -9.56
N PHE A 110 -1.87 -0.27 -9.00
CA PHE A 110 -1.54 1.15 -8.79
C PHE A 110 -0.31 1.32 -7.89
N LEU A 111 -0.22 0.52 -6.82
CA LEU A 111 0.90 0.55 -5.89
C LEU A 111 2.17 -0.01 -6.55
N LYS A 112 2.04 -1.07 -7.34
CA LYS A 112 3.11 -1.66 -8.16
C LYS A 112 3.67 -0.64 -9.17
N ARG A 113 2.82 0.16 -9.82
CA ARG A 113 3.25 1.24 -10.73
C ARG A 113 4.00 2.34 -9.97
N ALA A 114 3.49 2.76 -8.80
CA ALA A 114 4.20 3.72 -7.94
C ALA A 114 5.61 3.25 -7.57
N PHE A 115 5.77 1.95 -7.25
CA PHE A 115 7.06 1.33 -6.96
C PHE A 115 7.96 1.28 -8.21
N LEU A 116 7.46 0.78 -9.33
CA LEU A 116 8.25 0.61 -10.56
C LEU A 116 8.68 1.94 -11.17
N ASN A 117 7.91 3.01 -10.97
CA ASN A 117 8.28 4.35 -11.38
C ASN A 117 9.16 5.09 -10.36
N GLY A 118 9.58 4.41 -9.28
CA GLY A 118 10.55 4.93 -8.31
C GLY A 118 10.01 5.99 -7.35
N ARG A 119 8.68 6.16 -7.24
CA ARG A 119 8.09 7.09 -6.26
C ARG A 119 8.21 6.56 -4.83
N ILE A 120 8.02 5.26 -4.67
CA ILE A 120 8.05 4.56 -3.39
C ILE A 120 8.97 3.36 -3.50
N ASP A 121 9.56 2.93 -2.38
CA ASP A 121 10.23 1.64 -2.29
C ASP A 121 9.30 0.52 -1.81
N LEU A 122 9.84 -0.69 -1.68
CA LEU A 122 9.06 -1.87 -1.35
C LEU A 122 8.53 -1.84 0.09
N ILE A 123 9.27 -1.20 1.02
CA ILE A 123 8.84 -1.08 2.41
C ILE A 123 7.67 -0.12 2.50
N GLU A 124 7.75 1.02 1.80
CA GLU A 124 6.63 1.95 1.71
C GLU A 124 5.40 1.29 1.09
N ALA A 125 5.58 0.50 0.02
CA ALA A 125 4.49 -0.23 -0.60
C ALA A 125 3.82 -1.21 0.37
N GLU A 126 4.59 -2.07 1.05
CA GLU A 126 4.05 -2.98 2.06
C GLU A 126 3.33 -2.23 3.18
N SER A 127 3.90 -1.10 3.63
CA SER A 127 3.35 -0.28 4.71
C SER A 127 2.02 0.39 4.35
N VAL A 128 1.80 0.72 3.07
CA VAL A 128 0.48 1.18 2.60
C VAL A 128 -0.57 0.08 2.76
N SER A 129 -0.23 -1.17 2.41
CA SER A 129 -1.12 -2.32 2.61
C SER A 129 -1.40 -2.53 4.09
N ASP A 130 -0.36 -2.51 4.93
CA ASP A 130 -0.48 -2.69 6.38
C ASP A 130 -1.37 -1.62 7.02
N MET A 131 -1.23 -0.36 6.58
CA MET A 131 -2.05 0.76 7.05
C MET A 131 -3.53 0.54 6.75
N ILE A 132 -3.87 0.07 5.54
CA ILE A 132 -5.25 -0.21 5.12
C ILE A 132 -5.86 -1.34 5.96
N SER A 133 -5.08 -2.39 6.26
CA SER A 133 -5.56 -3.53 7.06
C SER A 133 -5.47 -3.35 8.57
N SER A 134 -4.83 -2.29 9.05
CA SER A 134 -4.55 -2.11 10.48
C SER A 134 -5.82 -2.01 11.33
N LYS A 135 -5.95 -2.88 12.34
CA LYS A 135 -7.09 -2.87 13.28
C LYS A 135 -6.76 -2.24 14.64
N THR A 136 -5.48 -1.99 14.91
CA THR A 136 -5.00 -1.44 16.18
C THR A 136 -4.23 -0.13 15.97
N GLU A 137 -4.28 0.77 16.95
CA GLU A 137 -3.50 2.02 16.92
C GLU A 137 -1.99 1.75 16.86
N SER A 138 -1.52 0.67 17.49
CA SER A 138 -0.13 0.25 17.45
C SER A 138 0.29 -0.16 16.04
N ALA A 139 -0.53 -0.97 15.35
CA ALA A 139 -0.31 -1.36 13.96
C ALA A 139 -0.36 -0.15 13.00
N ARG A 140 -1.31 0.76 13.21
CA ARG A 140 -1.43 2.00 12.43
C ARG A 140 -0.18 2.88 12.57
N LYS A 141 0.31 3.09 13.80
CA LYS A 141 1.54 3.86 14.06
C LYS A 141 2.78 3.19 13.44
N MET A 142 2.87 1.87 13.51
CA MET A 142 3.97 1.11 12.89
C MET A 142 3.96 1.25 11.37
N SER A 143 2.79 1.09 10.73
CA SER A 143 2.63 1.26 9.28
C SER A 143 2.99 2.67 8.83
N MET A 144 2.60 3.69 9.60
CA MET A 144 2.95 5.08 9.31
C MET A 144 4.47 5.31 9.28
N LYS A 145 5.24 4.69 10.18
CA LYS A 145 6.71 4.81 10.18
C LYS A 145 7.34 4.24 8.90
N GLY A 146 6.76 3.16 8.36
CA GLY A 146 7.18 2.58 7.10
C GLY A 146 6.83 3.47 5.91
N ILE A 147 5.64 4.09 5.90
CA ILE A 147 5.23 5.09 4.90
C ILE A 147 6.15 6.33 4.95
N THR A 148 6.59 6.76 6.12
CA THR A 148 7.52 7.90 6.28
C THR A 148 8.98 7.54 6.04
N GLN A 149 9.29 6.37 5.45
CA GLN A 149 10.62 5.93 5.04
C GLN A 149 11.65 5.75 6.18
N GLU A 150 11.25 5.66 7.46
CA GLU A 150 12.21 5.58 8.57
C GLU A 150 13.09 4.31 8.46
N LEU A 151 12.48 3.16 8.15
CA LEU A 151 13.20 1.90 7.95
C LEU A 151 13.99 1.90 6.63
N SER A 152 13.41 2.46 5.57
CA SER A 152 14.04 2.56 4.26
C SER A 152 15.35 3.35 4.30
N ILE A 153 15.38 4.47 5.04
CA ILE A 153 16.59 5.28 5.24
C ILE A 153 17.67 4.44 5.93
N LYS A 154 17.33 3.77 7.05
CA LYS A 154 18.28 2.91 7.78
C LYS A 154 18.89 1.83 6.89
N ILE A 155 18.08 1.18 6.05
CA ILE A 155 18.59 0.16 5.11
C ILE A 155 19.46 0.79 4.02
N LYS A 156 19.08 1.95 3.48
CA LYS A 156 19.88 2.67 2.49
C LYS A 156 21.23 3.09 3.06
N ASP A 157 21.30 3.52 4.32
CA ASP A 157 22.54 3.90 5.00
C ASP A 157 23.47 2.69 5.21
N LEU A 158 22.92 1.55 5.65
CA LEU A 158 23.67 0.30 5.77
C LEU A 158 24.20 -0.17 4.42
N ARG A 159 23.37 -0.10 3.36
CA ARG A 159 23.78 -0.44 2.00
C ARG A 159 24.89 0.49 1.50
N THR A 160 24.79 1.78 1.75
CA THR A 160 25.80 2.77 1.35
C THR A 160 27.13 2.52 2.06
N SER A 161 27.08 2.14 3.33
CA SER A 161 28.27 1.76 4.11
C SER A 161 28.95 0.51 3.54
N LEU A 162 28.17 -0.51 3.16
CA LEU A 162 28.69 -1.71 2.50
C LEU A 162 29.28 -1.41 1.12
N LEU A 163 28.60 -0.61 0.29
CA LEU A 163 29.10 -0.23 -1.03
C LEU A 163 30.42 0.56 -0.93
N SER A 164 30.53 1.44 0.08
CA SER A 164 31.76 2.17 0.35
C SER A 164 32.91 1.23 0.73
N LEU A 165 32.63 0.18 1.51
CA LEU A 165 33.63 -0.85 1.83
C LEU A 165 34.07 -1.63 0.58
N ILE A 166 33.11 -2.05 -0.25
CA ILE A 166 33.40 -2.77 -1.51
C ILE A 166 34.28 -1.91 -2.43
N ALA A 167 33.89 -0.65 -2.65
CA ALA A 167 34.65 0.27 -3.50
C ALA A 167 36.09 0.46 -3.01
N ASN A 168 36.28 0.57 -1.69
CA ASN A 168 37.62 0.67 -1.11
C ASN A 168 38.46 -0.58 -1.34
N VAL A 169 37.87 -1.77 -1.20
CA VAL A 169 38.56 -3.04 -1.45
C VAL A 169 38.92 -3.18 -2.93
N GLU A 170 38.00 -2.85 -3.84
CA GLU A 170 38.23 -2.89 -5.29
C GLU A 170 39.41 -1.97 -5.68
N VAL A 171 39.45 -0.72 -5.20
CA VAL A 171 40.56 0.20 -5.49
C VAL A 171 41.90 -0.35 -4.99
N ASN A 172 41.94 -0.92 -3.78
CA ASN A 172 43.18 -1.47 -3.21
C ASN A 172 43.66 -2.73 -3.96
N ILE A 173 42.76 -3.47 -4.62
CA ILE A 173 43.11 -4.66 -5.42
C ILE A 173 43.58 -4.26 -6.82
N ASP A 174 42.84 -3.36 -7.48
CA ASP A 174 43.07 -3.03 -8.89
C ASP A 174 44.19 -2.02 -9.08
N TYR A 175 44.47 -1.18 -8.07
CA TYR A 175 45.41 -0.06 -8.15
C TYR A 175 46.30 0.05 -6.90
N PRO A 176 47.09 -0.99 -6.58
CA PRO A 176 47.92 -0.99 -5.38
C PRO A 176 49.00 0.11 -5.35
N GLU A 177 49.36 0.67 -6.51
CA GLU A 177 50.33 1.76 -6.66
C GLU A 177 49.78 3.17 -6.37
N TYR A 178 48.47 3.33 -6.16
CA TYR A 178 47.88 4.64 -5.86
C TYR A 178 48.07 5.01 -4.39
N GLU A 179 49.08 5.83 -4.10
CA GLU A 179 49.42 6.30 -2.75
C GLU A 179 48.34 7.23 -2.12
N ASP A 180 47.47 7.82 -2.94
CA ASP A 180 46.39 8.71 -2.50
C ASP A 180 45.11 7.95 -2.05
N ALA A 181 45.05 6.63 -2.24
CA ALA A 181 43.92 5.82 -1.81
C ALA A 181 44.02 5.51 -0.31
N VAL A 182 42.87 5.48 0.39
CA VAL A 182 42.85 5.03 1.80
C VAL A 182 43.30 3.56 1.82
N VAL A 183 44.46 3.31 2.44
CA VAL A 183 44.96 1.94 2.66
C VAL A 183 44.00 1.25 3.62
N VAL A 184 43.11 0.46 3.06
CA VAL A 184 42.07 -0.20 3.84
C VAL A 184 42.65 -1.47 4.42
N THR A 185 43.07 -1.39 5.68
CA THR A 185 43.59 -2.54 6.40
C THR A 185 42.45 -3.53 6.70
N LYS A 186 42.82 -4.81 6.80
CA LYS A 186 41.89 -5.87 7.19
C LYS A 186 41.20 -5.54 8.53
N GLU A 187 41.92 -4.91 9.44
CA GLU A 187 41.42 -4.48 10.75
C GLU A 187 40.31 -3.43 10.61
N LEU A 188 40.51 -2.41 9.77
CA LEU A 188 39.51 -1.37 9.52
C LEU A 188 38.23 -1.93 8.90
N ILE A 189 38.35 -2.89 7.97
CA ILE A 189 37.20 -3.57 7.37
C ILE A 189 36.43 -4.35 8.45
N LEU A 190 37.15 -5.13 9.27
CA LEU A 190 36.53 -5.95 10.31
C LEU A 190 35.80 -5.09 11.37
N GLU A 191 36.34 -3.92 11.70
CA GLU A 191 35.68 -2.95 12.57
C GLU A 191 34.37 -2.44 11.97
N LYS A 192 34.41 -1.91 10.74
CA LYS A 192 33.21 -1.41 10.05
C LYS A 192 32.15 -2.50 9.84
N LEU A 193 32.56 -3.73 9.52
CA LEU A 193 31.63 -4.86 9.40
C LEU A 193 30.99 -5.24 10.73
N LYS A 194 31.71 -5.11 11.86
CA LYS A 194 31.12 -5.31 13.19
C LYS A 194 30.03 -4.28 13.47
N ASP A 195 30.26 -3.01 13.14
CA ASP A 195 29.28 -1.95 13.35
C ASP A 195 28.02 -2.17 12.51
N ILE A 196 28.18 -2.48 11.22
CA ILE A 196 27.07 -2.82 10.31
C ILE A 196 26.29 -4.03 10.86
N ASN A 197 26.99 -5.09 11.30
CA ASN A 197 26.35 -6.27 11.85
C ASN A 197 25.59 -5.97 13.15
N ASN A 198 26.11 -5.09 14.00
CA ASN A 198 25.43 -4.67 15.22
C ASN A 198 24.13 -3.91 14.92
N GLU A 199 24.14 -3.00 13.93
CA GLU A 199 22.93 -2.30 13.50
C GLU A 199 21.89 -3.25 12.88
N ILE A 200 22.33 -4.20 12.06
CA ILE A 200 21.44 -5.25 11.51
C ILE A 200 20.82 -6.08 12.64
N LYS A 201 21.61 -6.48 13.63
CA LYS A 201 21.10 -7.24 14.79
C LYS A 201 20.03 -6.47 15.56
N LYS A 202 20.24 -5.18 15.84
CA LYS A 202 19.24 -4.33 16.49
C LYS A 202 17.91 -4.31 15.71
N LEU A 203 17.98 -4.21 14.37
CA LEU A 203 16.80 -4.25 13.51
C LEU A 203 16.09 -5.61 13.62
N VAL A 204 16.83 -6.72 13.54
CA VAL A 204 16.29 -8.08 13.66
C VAL A 204 15.64 -8.31 15.03
N ASP A 205 16.30 -7.91 16.11
CA ASP A 205 15.79 -8.11 17.47
C ASP A 205 14.46 -7.37 17.68
N SER A 206 14.36 -6.15 17.14
CA SER A 206 13.12 -5.35 17.19
C SER A 206 11.98 -5.91 16.33
N SER A 207 12.27 -6.75 15.34
CA SER A 207 11.27 -7.28 14.41
C SER A 207 10.29 -8.25 15.06
N SER A 208 10.69 -8.94 16.13
CA SER A 208 9.86 -9.90 16.86
C SER A 208 8.62 -9.23 17.45
N SER A 209 8.80 -8.10 18.16
CA SER A 209 7.71 -7.28 18.67
C SER A 209 6.89 -6.65 17.54
N GLY A 210 7.54 -6.24 16.45
CA GLY A 210 6.86 -5.71 15.26
C GLY A 210 5.90 -6.71 14.63
N LYS A 211 6.27 -7.99 14.54
CA LYS A 211 5.40 -9.06 14.03
C LYS A 211 4.15 -9.24 14.88
N ILE A 212 4.26 -9.18 16.20
CA ILE A 212 3.12 -9.28 17.12
C ILE A 212 2.18 -8.08 16.93
N ILE A 213 2.74 -6.88 16.82
CA ILE A 213 1.94 -5.66 16.58
C ILE A 213 1.21 -5.73 15.23
N LYS A 214 1.86 -6.26 14.19
CA LYS A 214 1.30 -6.35 12.83
C LYS A 214 0.25 -7.46 12.69
N ASN A 215 0.54 -8.66 13.17
CA ASN A 215 -0.26 -9.86 12.89
C ASN A 215 -1.20 -10.25 14.05
N GLY A 216 -1.07 -9.62 15.22
CA GLY A 216 -1.75 -10.06 16.42
C GLY A 216 -1.16 -11.34 17.02
N LEU A 217 -1.89 -11.95 17.95
CA LEU A 217 -1.55 -13.20 18.61
C LEU A 217 -2.57 -14.29 18.33
N ASN A 218 -2.12 -15.38 17.71
CA ASN A 218 -2.94 -16.57 17.56
C ASN A 218 -2.98 -17.36 18.87
N VAL A 219 -4.14 -17.36 19.53
CA VAL A 219 -4.36 -18.09 20.79
C VAL A 219 -5.26 -19.29 20.56
N THR A 220 -4.81 -20.48 20.97
CA THR A 220 -5.59 -21.72 20.88
C THR A 220 -6.13 -22.14 22.25
N ILE A 221 -7.44 -22.33 22.37
CA ILE A 221 -8.07 -22.86 23.59
C ILE A 221 -8.16 -24.39 23.50
N VAL A 222 -7.35 -25.09 24.28
CA VAL A 222 -7.28 -26.57 24.31
C VAL A 222 -7.93 -27.12 25.59
N GLY A 223 -8.64 -28.24 25.48
CA GLY A 223 -9.26 -28.90 26.63
C GLY A 223 -10.10 -30.11 26.26
N LYS A 224 -10.42 -30.96 27.24
CA LYS A 224 -11.24 -32.19 27.08
C LYS A 224 -12.63 -31.89 26.49
N PRO A 225 -13.35 -32.89 25.93
CA PRO A 225 -14.74 -32.70 25.51
C PRO A 225 -15.62 -32.13 26.65
N ASN A 226 -16.56 -31.24 26.31
CA ASN A 226 -17.55 -30.64 27.23
C ASN A 226 -17.02 -29.81 28.43
N VAL A 227 -15.74 -29.40 28.43
CA VAL A 227 -15.17 -28.54 29.51
C VAL A 227 -15.51 -27.04 29.41
N GLY A 228 -16.44 -26.65 28.53
CA GLY A 228 -16.85 -25.25 28.39
C GLY A 228 -15.96 -24.37 27.51
N LYS A 229 -15.12 -24.94 26.63
CA LYS A 229 -14.26 -24.18 25.69
C LYS A 229 -15.04 -23.12 24.89
N SER A 230 -16.16 -23.51 24.29
CA SER A 230 -17.02 -22.62 23.51
C SER A 230 -17.68 -21.54 24.37
N SER A 231 -17.99 -21.85 25.63
CA SER A 231 -18.55 -20.89 26.58
C SER A 231 -17.54 -19.80 26.97
N ILE A 232 -16.27 -20.17 27.16
CA ILE A 232 -15.18 -19.21 27.41
C ILE A 232 -14.98 -18.30 26.21
N LEU A 233 -14.86 -18.87 25.01
CA LEU A 233 -14.66 -18.10 23.78
C LEU A 233 -15.79 -17.08 23.57
N ASN A 234 -17.05 -17.52 23.68
CA ASN A 234 -18.20 -16.63 23.54
C ASN A 234 -18.24 -15.53 24.60
N LYS A 235 -17.78 -15.81 25.83
CA LYS A 235 -17.75 -14.80 26.89
C LYS A 235 -16.67 -13.75 26.63
N ILE A 236 -15.48 -14.18 26.22
CA ILE A 236 -14.36 -13.30 25.85
C ILE A 236 -14.73 -12.38 24.68
N ILE A 237 -15.33 -12.94 23.62
CA ILE A 237 -15.76 -12.16 22.43
C ILE A 237 -16.84 -11.13 22.77
N ASN A 238 -17.77 -11.46 23.67
CA ASN A 238 -18.90 -10.58 24.02
C ASN A 238 -18.55 -9.49 25.04
N GLU A 239 -17.56 -9.71 25.92
CA GLU A 239 -17.14 -8.70 26.90
C GLU A 239 -16.26 -7.61 26.26
N GLU A 240 -15.42 -7.97 25.28
CA GLU A 240 -14.51 -7.06 24.60
C GLU A 240 -14.98 -6.77 23.17
N LYS A 241 -16.14 -6.07 23.01
CA LYS A 241 -16.74 -5.64 21.71
C LYS A 241 -15.91 -6.02 20.48
N ALA A 242 -16.02 -7.29 20.07
CA ALA A 242 -15.23 -7.81 18.97
C ALA A 242 -15.61 -7.07 17.69
N ILE A 243 -14.62 -6.63 16.92
CA ILE A 243 -14.84 -6.27 15.53
C ILE A 243 -15.21 -7.58 14.82
N VAL A 244 -16.51 -7.87 14.74
CA VAL A 244 -17.03 -9.01 13.98
C VAL A 244 -16.78 -8.69 12.52
N THR A 245 -15.84 -9.40 11.90
CA THR A 245 -15.60 -9.30 10.47
C THR A 245 -16.44 -10.35 9.75
N ASP A 246 -17.49 -9.89 9.07
CA ASP A 246 -18.37 -10.73 8.24
C ASP A 246 -17.67 -11.15 6.94
N ILE A 247 -16.66 -12.03 7.01
CA ILE A 247 -16.15 -12.69 5.81
C ILE A 247 -17.00 -13.96 5.60
N LYS A 248 -18.06 -13.81 4.79
CA LYS A 248 -18.89 -14.96 4.36
C LYS A 248 -18.05 -15.96 3.57
N GLY A 249 -17.94 -17.20 4.07
CA GLY A 249 -17.71 -18.37 3.21
C GLY A 249 -16.52 -19.29 3.49
N THR A 250 -16.21 -19.62 4.74
CA THR A 250 -15.33 -20.77 5.03
C THR A 250 -16.09 -21.87 5.77
N THR A 251 -16.13 -23.05 5.16
CA THR A 251 -16.93 -24.23 5.54
C THR A 251 -16.39 -24.99 6.75
N ARG A 252 -17.33 -25.42 7.63
CA ARG A 252 -17.31 -26.51 8.64
C ARG A 252 -16.29 -26.43 9.80
N ASP A 253 -16.79 -25.87 10.91
CA ASP A 253 -16.51 -26.20 12.32
C ASP A 253 -15.11 -25.93 12.90
N VAL A 254 -14.57 -24.74 12.66
CA VAL A 254 -13.67 -24.08 13.62
C VAL A 254 -14.39 -22.84 14.15
N VAL A 255 -14.64 -22.77 15.46
CA VAL A 255 -15.18 -21.55 16.09
C VAL A 255 -14.00 -20.61 16.28
N GLU A 256 -13.86 -19.66 15.36
CA GLU A 256 -12.83 -18.62 15.39
C GLU A 256 -13.43 -17.29 15.86
N GLY A 257 -12.61 -16.48 16.54
CA GLY A 257 -12.98 -15.14 16.96
C GLY A 257 -11.74 -14.31 17.23
N SER A 258 -11.84 -13.01 16.98
CA SER A 258 -10.79 -12.01 17.20
C SER A 258 -11.23 -11.04 18.29
N ILE A 259 -10.35 -10.70 19.22
CA ILE A 259 -10.58 -9.70 20.27
C ILE A 259 -9.48 -8.64 20.21
N LEU A 260 -9.72 -7.47 20.80
CA LEU A 260 -8.70 -6.43 20.90
C LEU A 260 -8.33 -6.23 22.37
N LEU A 261 -7.18 -6.78 22.78
CA LEU A 261 -6.73 -6.72 24.17
C LEU A 261 -5.48 -5.84 24.27
N ASN A 262 -5.58 -4.74 25.01
CA ASN A 262 -4.49 -3.76 25.20
C ASN A 262 -3.82 -3.27 23.90
N GLY A 263 -4.58 -3.17 22.82
CA GLY A 263 -4.09 -2.69 21.52
C GLY A 263 -3.36 -3.75 20.68
N ILE A 264 -3.53 -5.03 21.02
CA ILE A 264 -3.10 -6.20 20.23
C ILE A 264 -4.35 -7.01 19.89
N GLU A 265 -4.46 -7.44 18.63
CA GLU A 265 -5.51 -8.34 18.15
C GLU A 265 -5.21 -9.82 18.48
#